data_AF-A0A809QWW7-F1
#
_entry.id   AF-A0A809QWW7-F1
#
_cell.length_a   1.000
_cell.length_b   1.000
_cell.length_c   1.000
_cell.angle_alpha   90.00
_cell.angle_beta   90.00
_cell.angle_gamma   90.00
#
_symmetry.space_group_name_H-M   'P 1'
#
loop_
_entity.id
_entity.type
_entity.pdbx_description
1 polymer ?
#
loop_
_entity_poly.entity_id
_entity_poly.type
_entity_poly.pdbx_seq_one_letter_code
_entity_poly.pdbx_strand_id
1 'polypeptide(L)'
;MNFSNFKIRVRLSFGFGLTLLTMLLMVVISVVRLNEIADRNTEILEDDAVGVISALEIAALIQENGSRTLELFITADQKARTAQYTAIDANKKKINALLEISKRLAVPQKEKDAVEKLIASNAAFVAAFSKTGDLIELDQKEEATAMMGSPPSLR
;
A
#
# COMPACT_ATOMS: atom_id res chain seq x y z
N MET A 1 -5.60 35.96 -51.84
CA MET A 1 -4.37 36.77 -52.04
C MET A 1 -3.34 35.94 -52.79
N ASN A 2 -2.89 36.40 -53.95
CA ASN A 2 -1.93 35.67 -54.80
C ASN A 2 -0.52 35.75 -54.21
N PHE A 3 0.00 34.64 -53.66
CA PHE A 3 1.36 34.53 -53.12
C PHE A 3 2.46 34.53 -54.21
N SER A 4 2.09 34.71 -55.48
CA SER A 4 2.98 34.56 -56.64
C SER A 4 3.99 35.70 -56.85
N ASN A 5 3.88 36.81 -56.11
CA ASN A 5 4.73 38.00 -56.30
C ASN A 5 5.83 38.17 -55.22
N PHE A 6 6.02 37.19 -54.33
CA PHE A 6 7.10 37.27 -53.35
C PHE A 6 8.45 36.91 -53.97
N LYS A 7 9.48 37.72 -53.70
CA LYS A 7 10.87 37.42 -54.08
C LYS A 7 11.21 36.00 -53.59
N ILE A 8 11.91 35.23 -54.43
CA ILE A 8 12.31 33.83 -54.17
C ILE A 8 12.93 33.65 -52.76
N ARG A 9 13.70 34.66 -52.31
CA ARG A 9 14.29 34.70 -50.96
C ARG A 9 13.26 34.64 -49.83
N VAL A 10 12.13 35.36 -49.95
CA VAL A 10 11.07 35.38 -48.93
C VAL A 10 10.35 34.04 -48.87
N ARG A 11 10.06 33.42 -50.02
CA ARG A 11 9.43 32.09 -50.06
C ARG A 11 10.32 31.01 -49.43
N LEU A 12 11.63 31.07 -49.66
CA LEU A 12 12.60 30.13 -49.10
C LEU A 12 12.76 30.33 -47.58
N SER A 13 12.89 31.58 -47.12
CA SER A 13 12.97 31.89 -45.69
C SER A 13 11.69 31.51 -44.93
N PHE A 14 10.52 31.64 -45.56
CA PHE A 14 9.26 31.25 -44.93
C PHE A 14 9.13 29.73 -44.77
N GLY A 15 9.51 28.97 -45.79
CA GLY A 15 9.53 27.50 -45.71
C GLY A 15 10.49 26.99 -44.64
N PHE A 16 11.71 27.53 -44.62
CA PHE A 16 12.71 27.17 -43.62
C PHE A 16 12.32 27.62 -42.20
N GLY A 17 11.78 28.83 -42.05
CA GLY A 17 11.30 29.35 -40.77
C GLY A 17 10.15 28.53 -40.21
N LEU A 18 9.23 28.06 -41.07
CA LEU A 18 8.16 27.16 -40.65
C LEU A 18 8.71 25.81 -40.15
N THR A 19 9.71 25.24 -40.82
CA THR A 19 10.37 24.00 -40.36
C THR A 19 11.09 24.19 -39.02
N LEU A 20 11.77 25.32 -38.83
CA LEU A 20 12.40 25.64 -37.54
C LEU A 20 11.37 25.80 -36.43
N LEU A 21 10.23 26.43 -36.72
CA LEU A 21 9.14 26.59 -35.77
C LEU A 21 8.53 25.23 -35.38
N THR A 22 8.29 24.34 -36.34
CA THR A 22 7.74 23.01 -36.04
C THR A 22 8.73 22.17 -35.22
N MET A 23 10.03 22.23 -35.53
CA MET A 23 11.06 21.59 -34.71
C MET A 23 11.07 22.15 -33.28
N LEU A 24 10.99 23.47 -33.12
CA LEU A 24 10.97 24.10 -31.80
C LEU A 24 9.75 23.65 -30.98
N LEU A 25 8.57 23.64 -31.59
CA LEU A 25 7.35 23.14 -30.94
C LEU A 25 7.50 21.68 -30.53
N MET A 26 8.12 20.85 -31.38
CA MET A 26 8.36 19.45 -31.06
C MET A 26 9.28 19.27 -29.86
N VAL A 27 10.34 20.08 -29.75
CA VAL A 27 11.24 20.10 -28.60
C VAL A 27 10.48 20.50 -27.33
N VAL A 28 9.68 21.56 -27.37
CA VAL A 28 8.89 22.00 -26.21
C VAL A 28 7.94 20.90 -25.75
N ILE A 29 7.18 20.30 -26.68
CA ILE A 29 6.26 19.20 -26.36
C ILE A 29 7.02 18.01 -25.77
N SER A 30 8.19 17.68 -26.32
CA SER A 30 9.02 16.57 -25.83
C SER A 30 9.52 16.83 -24.41
N VAL A 31 9.96 18.04 -24.10
CA VAL A 31 10.40 18.43 -22.75
C VAL A 31 9.23 18.37 -21.76
N VAL A 32 8.07 18.91 -22.12
CA VAL A 32 6.86 18.85 -21.26
C VAL A 32 6.48 17.40 -20.97
N ARG A 33 6.42 16.54 -22.00
CA ARG A 33 6.12 15.12 -21.81
C ARG A 33 7.17 14.39 -20.98
N LEU A 34 8.45 14.69 -21.16
CA LEU A 34 9.51 14.07 -20.36
C LEU A 34 9.41 14.47 -18.89
N ASN A 35 9.03 15.70 -18.58
CA ASN A 35 8.78 16.14 -17.20
C ASN A 35 7.55 15.45 -16.60
N GLU A 36 6.43 15.37 -17.34
CA GLU A 36 5.25 14.62 -16.89
C GLU A 36 5.55 13.15 -16.61
N ILE A 37 6.41 12.52 -17.43
CA ILE A 37 6.86 11.15 -17.22
C ILE A 37 7.75 11.08 -15.97
N ALA A 38 8.69 12.01 -15.78
CA ALA A 38 9.56 12.05 -14.62
C ALA A 38 8.76 12.22 -13.31
N ASP A 39 7.76 13.10 -13.29
CA ASP A 39 6.90 13.31 -12.14
C ASP A 39 6.09 12.04 -11.81
N ARG A 40 5.47 11.41 -12.81
CA ARG A 40 4.73 10.15 -12.63
C ARG A 40 5.62 8.99 -12.18
N ASN A 41 6.85 8.92 -12.70
CA ASN A 41 7.78 7.88 -12.30
C ASN A 41 8.24 8.06 -10.85
N THR A 42 8.34 9.30 -10.38
CA THR A 42 8.65 9.63 -8.98
C THR A 42 7.50 9.25 -8.05
N GLU A 43 6.24 9.54 -8.44
CA GLU A 43 5.03 9.12 -7.71
C GLU A 43 4.93 7.59 -7.57
N ILE A 44 5.21 6.83 -8.64
CA ILE A 44 5.21 5.36 -8.65
C ILE A 44 6.36 4.79 -7.80
N LEU A 45 7.55 5.40 -7.87
CA LEU A 45 8.75 4.86 -7.22
C LEU A 45 8.83 5.21 -5.73
N GLU A 46 8.31 6.36 -5.29
CA GLU A 46 8.44 6.82 -3.91
C GLU A 46 7.18 6.55 -3.07
N ASP A 47 5.97 6.86 -3.56
CA ASP A 47 4.76 6.75 -2.74
C ASP A 47 4.09 5.38 -2.87
N ASP A 48 3.88 4.88 -4.09
CA ASP A 48 3.23 3.58 -4.31
C ASP A 48 4.08 2.42 -3.77
N ALA A 49 5.40 2.48 -3.95
CA ALA A 49 6.32 1.44 -3.49
C ALA A 49 6.28 1.29 -1.96
N VAL A 50 6.24 2.40 -1.20
CA VAL A 50 6.16 2.37 0.27
C VAL A 50 4.81 1.83 0.74
N GLY A 51 3.72 2.18 0.06
CA GLY A 51 2.39 1.61 0.31
C GLY A 51 2.35 0.09 0.12
N VAL A 52 2.90 -0.41 -0.99
CA VAL A 52 2.98 -1.85 -1.30
C VAL A 52 3.85 -2.59 -0.28
N ILE A 53 5.04 -2.06 0.04
CA ILE A 53 5.93 -2.68 1.03
C ILE A 53 5.25 -2.75 2.41
N SER A 54 4.56 -1.68 2.82
CA SER A 54 3.82 -1.63 4.07
C SER A 54 2.72 -2.69 4.11
N ALA A 55 1.96 -2.85 3.02
CA ALA A 55 0.91 -3.85 2.91
C ALA A 55 1.46 -5.29 2.96
N LEU A 56 2.57 -5.56 2.27
CA LEU A 56 3.25 -6.85 2.29
C LEU A 56 3.77 -7.20 3.69
N GLU A 57 4.34 -6.21 4.39
CA GLU A 57 4.84 -6.42 5.74
C GLU A 57 3.70 -6.66 6.75
N ILE A 58 2.58 -5.94 6.63
CA ILE A 58 1.37 -6.21 7.42
C ILE A 58 0.90 -7.66 7.20
N ALA A 59 0.82 -8.10 5.94
CA ALA A 59 0.38 -9.46 5.62
C ALA A 59 1.31 -10.54 6.24
N ALA A 60 2.63 -10.33 6.18
CA ALA A 60 3.61 -11.21 6.79
C ALA A 60 3.46 -11.28 8.32
N LEU A 61 3.28 -10.13 8.99
CA LEU A 61 3.08 -10.07 10.44
C LEU A 61 1.77 -10.72 10.88
N ILE A 62 0.69 -10.60 10.09
CA ILE A 62 -0.59 -11.27 10.34
C ILE A 62 -0.42 -12.79 10.24
N GLN A 63 0.28 -13.28 9.21
CA GLN A 63 0.55 -14.72 9.05
C GLN A 63 1.42 -15.27 10.18
N GLU A 64 2.43 -14.50 10.60
CA GLU A 64 3.26 -14.85 11.75
C GLU A 64 2.43 -14.95 13.03
N ASN A 65 1.56 -13.96 13.29
CA ASN A 65 0.66 -13.98 14.45
C ASN A 65 -0.27 -15.20 14.42
N GLY A 66 -0.86 -15.54 13.27
CA GLY A 66 -1.69 -16.74 13.14
C GLY A 66 -0.91 -18.01 13.50
N SER A 67 0.33 -18.12 13.04
CA SER A 67 1.22 -19.26 13.37
C SER A 67 1.54 -19.33 14.87
N ARG A 68 1.85 -18.18 15.48
CA ARG A 68 2.15 -18.09 16.93
C ARG A 68 0.93 -18.39 17.79
N THR A 69 -0.26 -18.00 17.36
CA THR A 69 -1.51 -18.35 18.07
C THR A 69 -1.82 -19.83 17.98
N LEU A 70 -1.56 -20.48 16.85
CA LEU A 70 -1.62 -21.94 16.76
C LEU A 70 -0.64 -22.60 17.74
N GLU A 71 0.55 -22.01 17.91
CA GLU A 71 1.55 -22.50 18.86
C GLU A 71 1.07 -22.43 20.33
N LEU A 72 0.18 -21.50 20.67
CA LEU A 72 -0.41 -21.41 22.01
C LEU A 72 -1.23 -22.66 22.37
N PHE A 73 -1.88 -23.31 21.40
CA PHE A 73 -2.69 -24.51 21.64
C PHE A 73 -1.85 -25.75 21.99
N ILE A 74 -0.64 -25.83 21.41
CA ILE A 74 0.27 -26.96 21.59
C ILE A 74 1.25 -26.76 22.75
N THR A 75 1.51 -25.51 23.13
CA THR A 75 2.43 -25.17 24.22
C THR A 75 1.73 -25.29 25.57
N ALA A 76 1.95 -26.40 26.27
CA ALA A 76 1.32 -26.67 27.57
C ALA A 76 1.83 -25.75 28.70
N ASP A 77 3.12 -25.42 28.70
CA ASP A 77 3.72 -24.57 29.73
C ASP A 77 3.36 -23.09 29.54
N GLN A 78 2.75 -22.50 30.57
CA GLN A 78 2.35 -21.10 30.57
C GLN A 78 3.54 -20.14 30.50
N LYS A 79 4.69 -20.51 31.08
CA LYS A 79 5.91 -19.69 30.98
C LYS A 79 6.44 -19.69 29.55
N ALA A 80 6.44 -20.84 28.87
CA ALA A 80 6.78 -20.93 27.45
C ALA A 80 5.82 -20.13 26.54
N ARG A 81 4.52 -20.04 26.86
CA ARG A 81 3.55 -19.22 26.09
C ARG A 81 3.81 -17.71 26.20
N THR A 82 4.47 -17.25 27.27
CA THR A 82 4.75 -15.81 27.48
C THR A 82 5.60 -15.21 26.35
N ALA A 83 6.54 -15.98 25.80
CA ALA A 83 7.34 -15.54 24.65
C ALA A 83 6.48 -15.31 23.41
N GLN A 84 5.47 -16.16 23.19
CA GLN A 84 4.54 -16.03 22.06
C GLN A 84 3.63 -14.81 22.22
N TYR A 85 3.08 -14.58 23.42
CA TYR A 85 2.30 -13.36 23.69
C TYR A 85 3.12 -12.09 23.48
N THR A 86 4.37 -12.08 23.95
CA THR A 86 5.27 -10.93 23.78
C THR A 86 5.53 -10.62 22.30
N ALA A 87 5.78 -11.65 21.49
CA ALA A 87 5.99 -11.50 20.06
C ALA A 87 4.71 -11.03 19.33
N ILE A 88 3.55 -11.60 19.68
CA ILE A 88 2.26 -11.18 19.13
C ILE A 88 1.99 -9.71 19.45
N ASP A 89 2.24 -9.26 20.68
CA ASP A 89 2.03 -7.86 21.07
C ASP A 89 3.01 -6.89 20.39
N ALA A 90 4.26 -7.30 20.18
CA ALA A 90 5.22 -6.54 19.38
C ALA A 90 4.74 -6.41 17.92
N ASN A 91 4.25 -7.51 17.33
CA ASN A 91 3.70 -7.51 15.98
C ASN A 91 2.44 -6.64 15.85
N LYS A 92 1.52 -6.68 16.83
CA LYS A 92 0.34 -5.80 16.87
C LYS A 92 0.74 -4.31 16.84
N LYS A 93 1.74 -3.93 17.64
CA LYS A 93 2.27 -2.54 17.65
C LYS A 93 2.86 -2.15 16.30
N LYS A 94 3.61 -3.06 15.67
CA LYS A 94 4.22 -2.83 14.36
C LYS A 94 3.17 -2.71 13.25
N ILE A 95 2.16 -3.58 13.23
CA ILE A 95 1.02 -3.49 12.31
C ILE A 95 0.31 -2.14 12.47
N ASN A 96 0.03 -1.71 13.70
CA ASN A 96 -0.61 -0.41 13.94
C ASN A 96 0.23 0.76 13.40
N ALA A 97 1.56 0.72 13.58
CA ALA A 97 2.44 1.75 13.03
C ALA A 97 2.41 1.77 11.48
N LEU A 98 2.43 0.60 10.84
CA LEU A 98 2.35 0.48 9.37
C LEU A 98 0.99 0.92 8.82
N LEU A 99 -0.11 0.68 9.55
CA LEU A 99 -1.44 1.17 9.18
C LEU A 99 -1.52 2.70 9.25
N GLU A 100 -0.91 3.32 10.27
CA GLU A 100 -0.83 4.78 10.36
C GLU A 100 0.01 5.39 9.23
N ILE A 101 1.09 4.73 8.81
CA ILE A 101 1.87 5.13 7.62
C ILE A 101 0.99 5.02 6.37
N SER A 102 0.33 3.87 6.17
CA SER A 102 -0.55 3.63 5.02
C SER A 102 -1.67 4.66 4.92
N LYS A 103 -2.22 5.09 6.06
CA LYS A 103 -3.27 6.13 6.12
C LYS A 103 -2.76 7.51 5.71
N ARG A 104 -1.49 7.83 5.98
CA ARG A 104 -0.87 9.10 5.57
C ARG A 104 -0.54 9.13 4.08
N LEU A 105 -0.13 7.97 3.53
CA LEU A 105 0.23 7.83 2.13
C LEU A 105 -0.98 7.66 1.20
N ALA A 106 -2.12 7.19 1.71
CA ALA A 106 -3.33 7.04 0.92
C ALA A 106 -3.88 8.39 0.45
N VAL A 107 -3.60 8.79 -0.79
CA VAL A 107 -4.10 10.03 -1.41
C VAL A 107 -5.45 9.81 -2.12
N PRO A 108 -5.59 8.82 -3.03
CA PRO A 108 -6.85 8.56 -3.72
C PRO A 108 -7.92 8.03 -2.77
N GLN A 109 -9.19 8.40 -3.00
CA GLN A 109 -10.30 7.97 -2.13
C GLN A 109 -10.41 6.44 -2.02
N LYS A 110 -10.17 5.73 -3.11
CA LYS A 110 -10.20 4.26 -3.14
C LYS A 110 -9.17 3.62 -2.20
N GLU A 111 -7.99 4.20 -2.08
CA GLU A 111 -6.94 3.71 -1.17
C GLU A 111 -7.28 4.03 0.28
N LYS A 112 -7.81 5.21 0.56
CA LYS A 112 -8.32 5.57 1.89
C LYS A 112 -9.37 4.58 2.36
N ASP A 113 -10.36 4.29 1.51
CA ASP A 113 -11.41 3.31 1.80
C ASP A 113 -10.83 1.90 2.05
N ALA A 114 -9.79 1.52 1.30
CA ALA A 114 -9.12 0.23 1.48
C ALA A 114 -8.34 0.15 2.80
N VAL A 115 -7.60 1.20 3.16
CA VAL A 115 -6.88 1.30 4.43
C VAL A 115 -7.85 1.31 5.61
N GLU A 116 -8.97 2.03 5.53
CA GLU A 116 -9.99 2.04 6.58
C GLU A 116 -10.61 0.65 6.79
N LYS A 117 -10.93 -0.07 5.71
CA LYS A 117 -11.40 -1.46 5.78
C LYS A 117 -10.35 -2.37 6.42
N LEU A 118 -9.08 -2.20 6.08
CA LEU A 118 -7.99 -2.96 6.68
C LEU A 118 -7.85 -2.67 8.18
N ILE A 119 -7.96 -1.41 8.61
CA ILE A 119 -7.96 -1.03 10.03
C ILE A 119 -9.11 -1.68 10.78
N ALA A 120 -10.33 -1.60 10.25
CA ALA A 120 -11.51 -2.21 10.86
C ALA A 120 -11.37 -3.74 10.97
N SER A 121 -10.89 -4.39 9.90
CA SER A 121 -10.64 -5.83 9.89
C SER A 121 -9.55 -6.24 10.87
N ASN A 122 -8.46 -5.48 10.96
CA ASN A 122 -7.37 -5.72 11.92
C ASN A 122 -7.85 -5.57 13.37
N ALA A 123 -8.73 -4.59 13.66
CA ALA A 123 -9.30 -4.44 15.01
C ALA A 123 -10.15 -5.66 15.41
N ALA A 124 -11.01 -6.14 14.50
CA ALA A 124 -11.81 -7.35 14.74
C ALA A 124 -10.92 -8.60 14.91
N PHE A 125 -9.88 -8.72 14.08
CA PHE A 125 -8.87 -9.77 14.18
C PHE A 125 -8.18 -9.74 15.54
N VAL A 126 -7.59 -8.61 15.95
CA VAL A 126 -6.92 -8.46 17.26
C VAL A 126 -7.85 -8.82 18.43
N ALA A 127 -9.12 -8.42 18.37
CA ALA A 127 -10.09 -8.78 19.41
C ALA A 127 -10.32 -10.30 19.47
N ALA A 128 -10.44 -10.97 18.32
CA ALA A 128 -10.57 -12.42 18.26
C ALA A 128 -9.32 -13.12 18.82
N PHE A 129 -8.11 -12.67 18.48
CA PHE A 129 -6.87 -13.24 19.02
C PHE A 129 -6.75 -13.10 20.53
N SER A 130 -7.04 -11.92 21.07
CA SER A 130 -7.01 -11.71 22.51
C SER A 130 -7.98 -12.67 23.21
N LYS A 131 -9.21 -12.79 22.68
CA LYS A 131 -10.20 -13.73 23.21
C LYS A 131 -9.75 -15.19 23.12
N THR A 132 -9.13 -15.60 22.01
CA THR A 132 -8.56 -16.95 21.86
C THR A 132 -7.46 -17.20 22.89
N GLY A 133 -6.56 -16.23 23.10
CA GLY A 133 -5.54 -16.31 24.15
C GLY A 133 -6.14 -16.48 25.54
N ASP A 134 -7.15 -15.68 25.89
CA ASP A 134 -7.85 -15.76 27.17
C ASP A 134 -8.47 -17.16 27.39
N LEU A 135 -9.14 -17.70 26.37
CA LEU A 135 -9.75 -19.04 26.43
C LEU A 135 -8.70 -20.15 26.59
N ILE A 136 -7.51 -20.00 26.00
CA ILE A 136 -6.40 -20.96 26.18
C ILE A 136 -5.88 -20.91 27.63
N GLU A 137 -5.76 -19.72 28.22
CA GLU A 137 -5.33 -19.58 29.62
C GLU A 137 -6.38 -20.08 30.62
N LEU A 138 -7.66 -20.07 30.24
CA LEU A 138 -8.77 -20.66 31.01
C LEU A 138 -8.94 -22.18 30.78
N ASP A 139 -8.06 -22.82 30.01
CA ASP A 139 -8.12 -24.23 29.60
C ASP A 139 -9.39 -24.61 28.80
N GLN A 140 -10.07 -23.62 28.21
CA GLN A 140 -11.28 -23.78 27.40
C GLN A 140 -10.91 -24.02 25.92
N LYS A 141 -10.20 -25.11 25.65
CA LYS A 141 -9.63 -25.40 24.32
C LYS A 141 -10.68 -25.59 23.22
N GLU A 142 -11.84 -26.18 23.52
CA GLU A 142 -12.90 -26.32 22.50
C GLU A 142 -13.46 -24.96 22.08
N GLU A 143 -13.69 -24.06 23.04
CA GLU A 143 -14.17 -22.70 22.78
C GLU A 143 -13.12 -21.87 22.03
N ALA A 144 -11.84 -22.00 22.41
CA ALA A 144 -10.73 -21.36 21.70
C ALA A 144 -10.63 -21.84 20.24
N THR A 145 -10.84 -23.13 20.00
CA THR A 145 -10.83 -23.73 18.65
C THR A 145 -12.03 -23.25 17.82
N ALA A 146 -13.21 -23.18 18.42
CA ALA A 146 -14.41 -22.64 17.77
C ALA A 146 -14.25 -21.16 17.39
N MET A 147 -13.55 -20.38 18.23
CA MET A 147 -13.24 -18.97 17.96
C MET A 147 -12.30 -18.81 16.74
N MET A 148 -11.32 -19.70 16.57
CA MET A 148 -10.41 -19.71 15.41
C MET A 148 -11.08 -20.17 14.12
N GLY A 149 -12.01 -21.14 14.21
CA GLY A 149 -12.76 -21.67 13.06
C GLY A 149 -13.93 -20.80 12.59
N SER A 150 -14.31 -19.79 13.39
CA SER A 150 -15.36 -18.83 13.05
C SER A 150 -14.72 -17.61 12.37
N PRO A 151 -14.93 -17.37 11.07
CA PRO A 151 -14.40 -16.15 10.45
C PRO A 151 -14.94 -14.92 11.18
N PRO A 152 -14.09 -13.92 11.50
CA PRO A 152 -14.57 -12.69 12.11
C PRO A 152 -15.63 -12.10 11.18
N SER A 153 -16.85 -11.92 11.70
CA SER A 153 -17.99 -11.47 10.91
C SER A 153 -17.66 -10.11 10.27
N LEU A 154 -17.36 -10.13 8.98
CA LEU A 154 -17.34 -8.95 8.13
C LEU A 154 -18.80 -8.50 7.96
N ARG A 155 -19.28 -7.69 8.91
CA ARG A 155 -20.50 -6.89 8.75
C ARG A 155 -20.09 -5.44 8.59
#